data_AF-A0A2T7NDC5-F1
#
_entry.id   AF-A0A2T7NDC5-F1
#
_cell.length_a   1.000
_cell.length_b   1.000
_cell.length_c   1.000
_cell.angle_alpha   90.00
_cell.angle_beta   90.00
_cell.angle_gamma   90.00
#
_symmetry.space_group_name_H-M   'P 1'
#
loop_
_entity.id
_entity.type
_entity.pdbx_description
1 polymer ?
#
loop_
_entity_poly.entity_id
_entity_poly.type
_entity_poly.pdbx_seq_one_letter_code
_entity_poly.pdbx_strand_id
1 'polypeptide(L)'
;MDAKQEPLLTNCDKPECPVCLSPFTEPKIMFCGHVICRVCLITWVDARGVSAGCPLCRHRILVMQPPDLQRMEHLAEYVADSLPTHHIIKATARGTVDLTPDTCLRCENLICSSRSSPHPHCTGPRDAQNTDQHEAEALDIVNDLSHKVQMMVQWTKDMQVFLLDMVIFFRGLVVANDRVSQLKDKSLQFLTFFQGKTAEYQTVLLTHQHLLECMRDSRQVVATILMRKPMQERIKTIMTQCQRLHLSHSRGCQDLRLSWIIKFKN
;
A
#
# COMPACT_ATOMS: atom_id res chain seq x y z
N MET A 1 2.82 -43.08 -35.14
CA MET A 1 3.33 -44.06 -34.17
C MET A 1 4.61 -43.53 -33.58
N ASP A 2 4.70 -43.06 -32.36
CA ASP A 2 3.79 -42.57 -31.34
C ASP A 2 4.69 -42.08 -30.20
N ALA A 3 4.18 -41.16 -29.39
CA ALA A 3 4.87 -40.47 -28.31
C ALA A 3 5.60 -41.39 -27.30
N LYS A 4 6.61 -40.82 -26.63
CA LYS A 4 6.46 -40.53 -25.19
C LYS A 4 7.38 -39.38 -24.74
N GLN A 5 6.72 -38.30 -24.33
CA GLN A 5 7.25 -37.21 -23.52
C GLN A 5 7.58 -37.71 -22.10
N GLU A 6 8.70 -37.24 -21.54
CA GLU A 6 8.81 -36.97 -20.11
C GLU A 6 8.69 -35.46 -19.90
N PRO A 7 7.68 -34.95 -19.17
CA PRO A 7 7.66 -33.57 -18.72
C PRO A 7 8.51 -33.43 -17.45
N LEU A 8 9.58 -32.65 -17.54
CA LEU A 8 10.36 -32.19 -16.39
C LEU A 8 9.46 -31.39 -15.44
N LEU A 9 9.49 -31.82 -14.19
CA LEU A 9 8.69 -31.34 -13.07
C LEU A 9 8.75 -29.81 -12.89
N THR A 10 7.58 -29.18 -12.97
CA THR A 10 7.29 -27.85 -12.45
C THR A 10 7.29 -27.85 -10.92
N ASN A 11 8.37 -27.39 -10.28
CA ASN A 11 8.28 -26.97 -8.87
C ASN A 11 7.63 -25.58 -8.82
N CYS A 12 6.31 -25.58 -8.62
CA CYS A 12 5.54 -24.39 -8.27
C CYS A 12 5.56 -24.28 -6.74
N ASP A 13 6.57 -23.60 -6.19
CA ASP A 13 6.60 -23.27 -4.77
C ASP A 13 5.41 -22.35 -4.47
N LYS A 14 4.42 -22.88 -3.74
CA LYS A 14 3.30 -22.07 -3.25
C LYS A 14 3.88 -20.97 -2.35
N PRO A 15 3.55 -19.69 -2.54
CA PRO A 15 4.17 -18.64 -1.74
C PRO A 15 3.73 -18.77 -0.27
N GLU A 16 4.71 -18.70 0.61
CA GLU A 16 4.56 -18.91 2.05
C GLU A 16 4.61 -17.58 2.80
N CYS A 17 3.98 -17.57 3.98
CA CYS A 17 4.14 -16.46 4.89
C CYS A 17 5.58 -16.42 5.40
N PRO A 18 6.30 -15.29 5.25
CA PRO A 18 7.71 -15.20 5.65
C PRO A 18 7.93 -15.20 7.17
N VAL A 19 6.85 -15.22 7.97
CA VAL A 19 6.91 -15.24 9.43
C VAL A 19 6.75 -16.66 9.96
N CYS A 20 5.72 -17.39 9.53
CA CYS A 20 5.49 -18.76 9.98
C CYS A 20 5.99 -19.84 9.02
N LEU A 21 6.54 -19.46 7.86
CA LEU A 21 7.05 -20.37 6.83
C LEU A 21 6.01 -21.45 6.45
N SER A 22 4.76 -21.02 6.39
CA SER A 22 3.61 -21.86 6.10
C SER A 22 2.71 -21.15 5.09
N PRO A 23 1.83 -21.88 4.37
CA PRO A 23 0.84 -21.27 3.49
C PRO A 23 0.04 -20.17 4.19
N PHE A 24 -0.21 -19.07 3.47
CA PHE A 24 -0.93 -17.92 4.02
C PHE A 24 -2.32 -18.30 4.54
N THR A 25 -2.57 -17.99 5.81
CA THR A 25 -3.89 -18.09 6.46
C THR A 25 -4.37 -16.68 6.81
N GLU A 26 -5.49 -16.25 6.21
CA GLU A 26 -6.02 -14.88 6.32
C GLU A 26 -4.95 -13.78 6.09
N PRO A 27 -4.36 -13.69 4.89
CA PRO A 27 -3.24 -12.78 4.63
C PRO A 27 -3.63 -11.30 4.80
N LYS A 28 -2.80 -10.54 5.52
CA LYS A 28 -2.93 -9.09 5.74
C LYS A 28 -1.83 -8.34 4.99
N ILE A 29 -2.21 -7.36 4.18
CA ILE A 29 -1.27 -6.47 3.49
C ILE A 29 -1.05 -5.19 4.29
N MET A 30 0.21 -4.93 4.65
CA MET A 30 0.60 -3.72 5.39
C MET A 30 0.68 -2.50 4.47
N PHE A 31 0.85 -1.31 5.03
CA PHE A 31 1.03 -0.06 4.26
C PHE A 31 2.20 -0.13 3.28
N CYS A 32 3.27 -0.82 3.67
CA CYS A 32 4.45 -1.07 2.85
C CYS A 32 4.28 -2.14 1.76
N GLY A 33 3.10 -2.76 1.63
CA GLY A 33 2.83 -3.78 0.61
C GLY A 33 3.24 -5.21 0.97
N HIS A 34 3.99 -5.40 2.05
CA HIS A 34 4.33 -6.73 2.56
C HIS A 34 3.13 -7.47 3.14
N VAL A 35 3.15 -8.80 3.03
CA VAL A 35 2.03 -9.68 3.40
C VAL A 35 2.47 -10.72 4.41
N ILE A 36 1.67 -10.89 5.46
CA ILE A 36 1.82 -11.95 6.47
C ILE A 36 0.45 -12.48 6.89
N CYS A 37 0.37 -13.62 7.58
CA CYS A 37 -0.90 -14.14 8.12
C CYS A 37 -1.48 -13.18 9.17
N ARG A 38 -2.81 -13.14 9.30
CA ARG A 38 -3.51 -12.38 10.35
C ARG A 38 -2.97 -12.71 11.74
N VAL A 39 -2.86 -14.00 12.06
CA VAL A 39 -2.32 -14.46 13.36
C VAL A 39 -0.88 -14.01 13.56
N CYS A 40 -0.02 -14.15 12.53
CA CYS A 40 1.36 -13.67 12.62
C CYS A 40 1.45 -12.16 12.87
N LEU A 41 0.55 -11.39 12.28
CA LEU A 41 0.47 -9.95 12.52
C LEU A 41 0.00 -9.63 13.94
N ILE A 42 -1.03 -10.33 14.44
CA ILE A 42 -1.53 -10.15 15.82
C ILE A 42 -0.40 -10.41 16.81
N THR A 43 0.24 -11.57 16.73
CA THR A 43 1.37 -11.93 17.62
C THR A 43 2.50 -10.91 17.55
N TRP A 44 2.79 -10.39 16.36
CA TRP A 44 3.82 -9.38 16.17
C TRP A 44 3.48 -8.03 16.80
N VAL A 45 2.22 -7.60 16.69
CA VAL A 45 1.74 -6.34 17.27
C VAL A 45 1.62 -6.47 18.79
N ASP A 46 1.15 -7.61 19.32
CA ASP A 46 1.10 -7.85 20.77
C ASP A 46 2.49 -7.71 21.42
N ALA A 47 3.53 -8.24 20.76
CA ALA A 47 4.89 -8.17 21.28
C ALA A 47 5.51 -6.77 21.25
N ARG A 48 5.00 -5.85 20.42
CA ARG A 48 5.64 -4.55 20.10
C ARG A 48 4.76 -3.32 20.37
N GLY A 49 3.47 -3.53 20.61
CA GLY A 49 2.46 -2.52 20.81
C GLY A 49 2.39 -1.48 19.67
N VAL A 50 2.10 -0.23 20.04
CA VAL A 50 1.98 0.92 19.11
C VAL A 50 3.23 1.25 18.31
N SER A 51 4.38 0.67 18.68
CA SER A 51 5.67 0.83 17.99
C SER A 51 5.91 -0.19 16.88
N ALA A 52 4.98 -1.14 16.70
CA ALA A 52 5.10 -2.20 15.71
C ALA A 52 5.30 -1.64 14.29
N GLY A 53 6.49 -1.90 13.73
CA GLY A 53 6.78 -1.75 12.31
C GLY A 53 6.65 -3.09 11.60
N CYS A 54 6.55 -3.09 10.27
CA CYS A 54 6.50 -4.29 9.44
C CYS A 54 7.65 -5.24 9.79
N PRO A 55 7.40 -6.56 9.97
CA PRO A 55 8.46 -7.51 10.27
C PRO A 55 9.53 -7.64 9.17
N LEU A 56 9.18 -7.28 7.93
CA LEU A 56 10.07 -7.40 6.77
C LEU A 56 10.90 -6.14 6.52
N CYS A 57 10.28 -4.96 6.60
CA CYS A 57 10.94 -3.71 6.23
C CYS A 57 10.90 -2.63 7.32
N ARG A 58 10.35 -2.93 8.49
CA ARG A 58 10.22 -2.04 9.66
C ARG A 58 9.37 -0.77 9.42
N HIS A 59 8.75 -0.62 8.25
CA HIS A 59 7.83 0.48 7.97
C HIS A 59 6.66 0.47 8.96
N ARG A 60 6.27 1.64 9.48
CA ARG A 60 5.25 1.72 10.55
C ARG A 60 3.92 1.13 10.10
N ILE A 61 3.34 0.27 10.95
CA ILE A 61 2.03 -0.33 10.70
C ILE A 61 0.93 0.68 11.05
N LEU A 62 1.12 1.44 12.14
CA LEU A 62 0.23 2.50 12.57
C LEU A 62 0.79 3.86 12.16
N VAL A 63 0.03 4.60 11.35
CA VAL A 63 0.45 5.91 10.81
C VAL A 63 0.14 7.06 11.77
N MET A 64 -0.76 6.85 12.74
CA MET A 64 -1.10 7.82 13.78
C MET A 64 -0.95 7.16 15.14
N GLN A 65 -0.31 7.84 16.10
CA GLN A 65 -0.30 7.48 17.52
C GLN A 65 -1.15 8.48 18.30
N PRO A 66 -2.49 8.50 18.18
CA PRO A 66 -3.32 9.20 19.15
C PRO A 66 -3.05 8.62 20.56
N PRO A 67 -3.10 9.44 21.62
CA PRO A 67 -2.86 9.02 23.01
C PRO A 67 -3.69 7.79 23.43
N ASP A 68 -4.87 7.62 22.82
CA ASP A 68 -5.83 6.58 23.17
C ASP A 68 -5.41 5.18 22.67
N LEU A 69 -4.60 5.07 21.61
CA LEU A 69 -4.14 3.76 21.10
C LEU A 69 -3.19 3.05 22.07
N GLN A 70 -2.52 3.78 22.98
CA GLN A 70 -1.63 3.17 23.98
C GLN A 70 -2.40 2.43 25.09
N ARG A 71 -3.70 2.72 25.28
CA ARG A 71 -4.55 2.10 26.31
C ARG A 71 -5.64 1.20 25.74
N MET A 72 -5.60 0.94 24.44
CA MET A 72 -6.63 0.14 23.76
C MET A 72 -6.43 -1.35 24.05
N GLU A 73 -7.42 -1.96 24.71
CA GLU A 73 -7.53 -3.42 24.79
C GLU A 73 -7.71 -4.00 23.38
N HIS A 74 -7.10 -5.15 23.08
CA HIS A 74 -7.15 -5.80 21.76
C HIS A 74 -6.60 -4.96 20.59
N LEU A 75 -5.58 -4.14 20.85
CA LEU A 75 -4.92 -3.33 19.82
C LEU A 75 -4.46 -4.19 18.62
N ALA A 76 -3.90 -5.38 18.88
CA ALA A 76 -3.36 -6.23 17.83
C ALA A 76 -4.42 -6.77 16.88
N GLU A 77 -5.56 -7.24 17.39
CA GLU A 77 -6.72 -7.62 16.60
C GLU A 77 -7.25 -6.43 15.81
N TYR A 78 -7.42 -5.27 16.46
CA TYR A 78 -7.89 -4.06 15.79
C TYR A 78 -6.98 -3.66 14.62
N VAL A 79 -5.66 -3.66 14.83
CA VAL A 79 -4.68 -3.36 13.76
C VAL A 79 -4.81 -4.39 12.63
N ALA A 80 -4.83 -5.67 12.96
CA ALA A 80 -4.90 -6.73 11.97
C ALA A 80 -6.21 -6.68 11.16
N ASP A 81 -7.33 -6.37 11.79
CA ASP A 81 -8.66 -6.32 11.16
C ASP A 81 -8.91 -5.02 10.40
N SER A 82 -8.26 -3.93 10.81
CA SER A 82 -8.24 -2.66 10.05
C SER A 82 -7.39 -2.74 8.78
N LEU A 83 -6.43 -3.67 8.71
CA LEU A 83 -5.64 -3.89 7.51
C LEU A 83 -6.43 -4.75 6.49
N PRO A 84 -6.41 -4.38 5.20
CA PRO A 84 -7.08 -5.15 4.17
C PRO A 84 -6.58 -6.59 4.13
N THR A 85 -7.53 -7.52 4.02
CA THR A 85 -7.25 -8.87 3.56
C THR A 85 -7.23 -8.83 2.03
N HIS A 86 -6.08 -9.05 1.41
CA HIS A 86 -6.00 -8.99 -0.05
C HIS A 86 -6.49 -10.33 -0.61
N HIS A 87 -7.74 -10.39 -1.07
CA HIS A 87 -8.31 -11.59 -1.70
C HIS A 87 -7.45 -12.10 -2.87
N ILE A 88 -6.77 -11.20 -3.58
CA ILE A 88 -5.81 -11.51 -4.64
C ILE A 88 -4.53 -12.18 -4.11
N ILE A 89 -4.08 -11.94 -2.87
CA ILE A 89 -2.96 -12.69 -2.27
C ILE A 89 -3.41 -14.04 -1.73
N LYS A 90 -4.67 -14.18 -1.27
CA LYS A 90 -5.28 -15.49 -1.00
C LYS A 90 -5.40 -16.35 -2.27
N ALA A 91 -5.60 -15.73 -3.44
CA ALA A 91 -5.70 -16.39 -4.74
C ALA A 91 -4.33 -16.68 -5.40
N THR A 92 -3.40 -15.73 -5.42
CA THR A 92 -2.02 -15.96 -5.91
C THR A 92 -1.24 -16.94 -5.02
N ALA A 93 -1.63 -17.12 -3.75
CA ALA A 93 -0.96 -18.04 -2.85
C ALA A 93 -1.11 -19.54 -3.14
N ARG A 94 -1.88 -19.92 -4.16
CA ARG A 94 -2.08 -21.32 -4.55
C ARG A 94 -1.43 -21.70 -5.88
N GLY A 95 -0.71 -20.79 -6.53
CA GLY A 95 -0.12 -21.03 -7.87
C GLY A 95 -1.15 -21.16 -8.99
N THR A 96 -2.44 -20.95 -8.69
CA THR A 96 -3.54 -20.94 -9.65
C THR A 96 -4.07 -19.52 -9.77
N VAL A 97 -4.08 -19.00 -11.00
CA VAL A 97 -4.78 -17.78 -11.40
C VAL A 97 -6.30 -18.05 -11.36
N ASP A 98 -6.84 -18.41 -10.19
CA ASP A 98 -8.28 -18.61 -9.97
C ASP A 98 -8.66 -17.88 -8.67
N LEU A 99 -9.16 -16.65 -8.81
CA LEU A 99 -10.02 -16.04 -7.81
C LEU A 99 -11.39 -16.70 -7.97
N THR A 100 -11.57 -17.84 -7.33
CA THR A 100 -12.90 -18.26 -6.91
C THR A 100 -13.06 -17.85 -5.45
N PRO A 101 -13.60 -16.64 -5.16
CA PRO A 101 -14.26 -16.45 -3.87
C PRO A 101 -15.37 -17.50 -3.73
N ASP A 102 -15.94 -17.69 -2.53
CA ASP A 102 -17.14 -18.52 -2.39
C ASP A 102 -18.30 -17.83 -3.10
N THR A 103 -18.45 -18.14 -4.38
CA THR A 103 -19.24 -17.37 -5.32
C THR A 103 -20.42 -18.16 -5.80
N CYS A 104 -21.62 -17.60 -5.67
CA CYS A 104 -22.83 -18.27 -6.15
C CYS A 104 -22.85 -18.24 -7.69
N LEU A 105 -22.77 -19.41 -8.32
CA LEU A 105 -22.87 -19.58 -9.78
C LEU A 105 -24.19 -19.03 -10.37
N ARG A 106 -25.23 -18.83 -9.54
CA ARG A 106 -26.54 -18.27 -9.94
C ARG A 106 -26.71 -16.79 -9.63
N CYS A 107 -25.78 -16.18 -8.90
CA CYS A 107 -25.82 -14.75 -8.56
C CYS A 107 -24.46 -14.11 -8.96
N GLU A 108 -23.97 -14.50 -10.15
CA GLU A 108 -22.75 -14.00 -10.84
C GLU A 108 -21.55 -13.77 -9.93
N ASN A 109 -21.29 -14.74 -9.07
CA ASN A 109 -20.12 -14.72 -8.24
C ASN A 109 -20.01 -13.59 -7.20
N LEU A 110 -21.15 -13.17 -6.64
CA LEU A 110 -21.21 -12.33 -5.44
C LEU A 110 -20.99 -13.15 -4.14
N ILE A 111 -20.44 -12.50 -3.10
CA ILE A 111 -20.21 -13.12 -1.77
C ILE A 111 -21.57 -13.28 -1.06
N CYS A 112 -22.05 -14.53 -0.91
CA CYS A 112 -23.27 -14.84 -0.15
C CYS A 112 -22.94 -15.18 1.31
N SER A 113 -23.72 -14.65 2.26
CA SER A 113 -23.49 -14.84 3.71
C SER A 113 -23.82 -16.25 4.25
N SER A 114 -24.43 -17.14 3.46
CA SER A 114 -25.00 -18.40 3.94
C SER A 114 -24.50 -19.59 3.10
N ARG A 115 -23.67 -20.43 3.72
CA ARG A 115 -22.83 -21.46 3.07
C ARG A 115 -23.54 -22.72 2.55
N SER A 116 -24.86 -22.89 2.63
CA SER A 116 -25.41 -24.27 2.57
C SER A 116 -26.80 -24.48 1.97
N SER A 117 -27.46 -23.52 1.31
CA SER A 117 -28.75 -23.82 0.65
C SER A 117 -29.15 -22.80 -0.44
N PRO A 118 -29.93 -23.20 -1.47
CA PRO A 118 -30.60 -22.26 -2.36
C PRO A 118 -31.47 -21.31 -1.53
N HIS A 119 -31.18 -20.01 -1.54
CA HIS A 119 -31.96 -19.07 -0.76
C HIS A 119 -33.26 -18.71 -1.48
N PRO A 120 -34.41 -18.62 -0.77
CA PRO A 120 -35.74 -18.41 -1.36
C PRO A 120 -35.96 -17.01 -1.97
N HIS A 121 -34.95 -16.13 -1.94
CA HIS A 121 -35.01 -14.75 -2.44
C HIS A 121 -33.87 -14.35 -3.41
N CYS A 122 -33.09 -15.28 -4.04
CA CYS A 122 -32.19 -14.85 -5.14
C CYS A 122 -33.04 -14.56 -6.37
N THR A 123 -33.38 -13.30 -6.57
CA THR A 123 -33.61 -12.80 -7.92
C THR A 123 -32.23 -12.65 -8.55
N GLY A 124 -31.67 -13.75 -9.08
CA GLY A 124 -30.48 -13.69 -9.95
C GLY A 124 -30.71 -12.73 -11.14
N PRO A 125 -29.69 -12.44 -11.97
CA PRO A 125 -29.79 -11.36 -12.95
C PRO A 125 -31.01 -11.50 -13.84
N ARG A 126 -31.82 -10.45 -13.83
CA ARG A 126 -32.55 -10.01 -15.01
C ARG A 126 -31.48 -9.28 -15.85
N ASP A 127 -31.07 -9.88 -16.97
CA ASP A 127 -30.30 -9.29 -18.10
C ASP A 127 -28.76 -9.18 -18.01
N ALA A 128 -28.06 -9.80 -18.99
CA ALA A 128 -26.60 -9.76 -19.20
C ALA A 128 -26.02 -8.35 -19.41
N GLN A 129 -26.87 -7.39 -19.79
CA GLN A 129 -26.52 -5.98 -19.96
C GLN A 129 -26.03 -5.31 -18.66
N ASN A 130 -26.45 -5.82 -17.50
CA ASN A 130 -26.12 -5.27 -16.18
C ASN A 130 -24.71 -5.71 -15.71
N THR A 131 -24.28 -6.90 -16.11
CA THR A 131 -22.97 -7.47 -15.79
C THR A 131 -21.85 -6.73 -16.52
N ASP A 132 -22.03 -6.50 -17.82
CA ASP A 132 -21.08 -5.73 -18.65
C ASP A 132 -20.94 -4.28 -18.14
N GLN A 133 -22.03 -3.69 -17.66
CA GLN A 133 -22.05 -2.34 -17.08
C GLN A 133 -21.25 -2.26 -15.77
N HIS A 134 -21.43 -3.22 -14.86
CA HIS A 134 -20.71 -3.25 -13.59
C HIS A 134 -19.20 -3.51 -13.75
N GLU A 135 -18.83 -4.31 -14.75
CA GLU A 135 -17.43 -4.50 -15.13
C GLU A 135 -16.81 -3.20 -15.68
N ALA A 136 -17.48 -2.54 -16.62
CA ALA A 136 -17.02 -1.29 -17.19
C ALA A 136 -16.82 -0.20 -16.12
N GLU A 137 -17.78 -0.06 -15.19
CA GLU A 137 -17.66 0.85 -14.05
C GLU A 137 -16.48 0.53 -13.14
N ALA A 138 -16.21 -0.76 -12.88
CA ALA A 138 -15.10 -1.17 -12.04
C ALA A 138 -13.74 -0.89 -12.71
N LEU A 139 -13.64 -1.13 -14.02
CA LEU A 139 -12.44 -0.82 -14.81
C LEU A 139 -12.17 0.68 -14.89
N ASP A 140 -13.21 1.50 -15.07
CA ASP A 140 -13.07 2.96 -15.08
C ASP A 140 -12.47 3.49 -13.77
N ILE A 141 -12.97 3.00 -12.63
CA ILE A 141 -12.42 3.33 -11.31
C ILE A 141 -10.96 2.88 -11.21
N VAL A 142 -10.62 1.66 -11.62
CA VAL A 142 -9.23 1.17 -11.56
C VAL A 142 -8.29 2.01 -12.43
N ASN A 143 -8.75 2.48 -13.59
CA ASN A 143 -7.99 3.36 -14.46
C ASN A 143 -7.77 4.75 -13.83
N ASP A 144 -8.81 5.35 -13.25
CA ASP A 144 -8.70 6.61 -12.50
C ASP A 144 -7.72 6.48 -11.32
N LEU A 145 -7.81 5.38 -10.56
CA LEU A 145 -6.89 5.08 -9.47
C LEU A 145 -5.45 4.91 -9.96
N SER A 146 -5.25 4.24 -11.10
CA SER A 146 -3.94 4.06 -11.74
C SER A 146 -3.33 5.40 -12.14
N HIS A 147 -4.13 6.28 -12.73
CA HIS A 147 -3.68 7.62 -13.10
C HIS A 147 -3.25 8.44 -11.87
N LYS A 148 -4.06 8.42 -10.80
CA LYS A 148 -3.73 9.10 -9.53
C LYS A 148 -2.43 8.59 -8.93
N VAL A 149 -2.24 7.26 -8.89
CA VAL A 149 -1.00 6.66 -8.39
C VAL A 149 0.19 7.07 -9.26
N GLN A 150 0.05 7.04 -10.58
CA GLN A 150 1.10 7.47 -11.50
C GLN A 150 1.52 8.93 -11.28
N MET A 151 0.57 9.84 -11.09
CA MET A 151 0.86 11.24 -10.77
C MET A 151 1.64 11.36 -9.45
N MET A 152 1.26 10.60 -8.42
CA MET A 152 1.97 10.59 -7.15
C MET A 152 3.38 10.00 -7.28
N VAL A 153 3.56 8.92 -8.06
CA VAL A 153 4.88 8.34 -8.36
C VAL A 153 5.76 9.38 -9.03
N GLN A 154 5.25 10.08 -10.04
CA GLN A 154 6.01 11.12 -10.73
C GLN A 154 6.41 12.24 -9.77
N TRP A 155 5.47 12.72 -8.96
CA TRP A 155 5.76 13.72 -7.93
C TRP A 155 6.87 13.27 -6.97
N THR A 156 6.88 12.01 -6.52
CA THR A 156 7.97 11.51 -5.65
C THR A 156 9.33 11.51 -6.34
N LYS A 157 9.40 11.20 -7.63
CA LYS A 157 10.64 11.24 -8.41
C LYS A 157 11.15 12.67 -8.52
N ASP A 158 10.29 13.60 -8.90
CA ASP A 158 10.64 15.01 -9.07
C ASP A 158 11.09 15.62 -7.73
N MET A 159 10.40 15.28 -6.64
CA MET A 159 10.78 15.72 -5.29
C MET A 159 12.13 15.12 -4.85
N GLN A 160 12.43 13.86 -5.16
CA GLN A 160 13.74 13.28 -4.83
C GLN A 160 14.89 14.00 -5.53
N VAL A 161 14.74 14.30 -6.82
CA VAL A 161 15.72 15.05 -7.59
C VAL A 161 15.93 16.44 -6.98
N PHE A 162 14.83 17.17 -6.75
CA PHE A 162 14.89 18.49 -6.11
C PHE A 162 15.61 18.47 -4.76
N LEU A 163 15.27 17.51 -3.89
CA LEU A 163 15.89 17.39 -2.58
C LEU A 163 17.37 17.03 -2.67
N LEU A 164 17.75 16.19 -3.64
CA LEU A 164 19.16 15.84 -3.88
C LEU A 164 19.97 17.06 -4.30
N ASP A 165 19.47 17.85 -5.25
CA ASP A 165 20.11 19.08 -5.70
C ASP A 165 20.32 20.06 -4.53
N MET A 166 19.31 20.19 -3.67
CA MET A 166 19.40 21.02 -2.47
C MET A 166 20.40 20.49 -1.44
N VAL A 167 20.46 19.18 -1.22
CA VAL A 167 21.47 18.59 -0.33
C VAL A 167 22.88 18.86 -0.86
N ILE A 168 23.10 18.70 -2.18
CA ILE A 168 24.38 18.98 -2.82
C ILE A 168 24.76 20.46 -2.65
N PHE A 169 23.82 21.37 -2.94
CA PHE A 169 24.00 22.81 -2.75
C PHE A 169 24.42 23.14 -1.32
N PHE A 170 23.65 22.68 -0.33
CA PHE A 170 23.97 22.98 1.06
C PHE A 170 25.26 22.32 1.51
N ARG A 171 25.61 21.10 1.07
CA ARG A 171 26.92 20.50 1.41
C ARG A 171 28.08 21.34 0.89
N GLY A 172 27.98 21.83 -0.35
CA GLY A 172 28.99 22.68 -1.01
C GLY A 172 29.13 24.09 -0.45
N LEU A 173 28.17 24.56 0.36
CA LEU A 173 28.24 25.88 0.97
C LEU A 173 29.39 25.96 1.99
N VAL A 174 30.38 26.80 1.71
CA VAL A 174 31.46 27.15 2.65
C VAL A 174 30.93 28.25 3.57
N VAL A 175 30.99 28.02 4.89
CA VAL A 175 30.45 28.91 5.91
C VAL A 175 31.58 29.46 6.79
N ALA A 176 31.58 30.77 7.02
CA ALA A 176 32.66 31.46 7.72
C ALA A 176 32.39 31.70 9.22
N ASN A 177 31.18 31.38 9.71
CA ASN A 177 30.78 31.58 11.10
C ASN A 177 29.91 30.41 11.58
N ASP A 178 30.14 29.98 12.82
CA ASP A 178 29.42 28.93 13.56
C ASP A 178 27.90 29.07 13.47
N ARG A 179 27.36 30.30 13.54
CA ARG A 179 25.91 30.54 13.44
C ARG A 179 25.34 30.11 12.10
N VAL A 180 26.08 30.29 11.01
CA VAL A 180 25.68 29.89 9.65
C VAL A 180 25.91 28.39 9.47
N SER A 181 26.96 27.83 10.07
CA SER A 181 27.19 26.38 10.11
C SER A 181 26.02 25.63 10.75
N GLN A 182 25.55 26.07 11.91
CA GLN A 182 24.39 25.46 12.56
C GLN A 182 23.11 25.53 11.72
N LEU A 183 22.93 26.59 10.92
CA LEU A 183 21.77 26.72 10.05
C LEU A 183 21.89 25.82 8.81
N LYS A 184 23.10 25.67 8.27
CA LYS A 184 23.45 24.68 7.24
C LYS A 184 23.11 23.26 7.70
N ASP A 185 23.53 22.90 8.92
CA ASP A 185 23.27 21.57 9.48
C ASP A 185 21.78 21.29 9.68
N LYS A 186 21.03 22.27 10.21
CA LYS A 186 19.56 22.17 10.32
C LYS A 186 18.89 22.00 8.95
N SER A 187 19.37 22.71 7.94
CA SER A 187 18.85 22.62 6.57
C SER A 187 19.13 21.23 5.97
N LEU A 188 20.34 20.70 6.16
CA LEU A 188 20.71 19.36 5.71
C LEU A 188 19.91 18.26 6.43
N GLN A 189 19.72 18.37 7.74
CA GLN A 189 18.87 17.43 8.50
C GLN A 189 17.43 17.44 8.00
N PHE A 190 16.87 18.63 7.75
CA PHE A 190 15.53 18.77 7.17
C PHE A 190 15.44 18.08 5.80
N LEU A 191 16.36 18.39 4.88
CA LEU A 191 16.32 17.84 3.53
C LEU A 191 16.49 16.31 3.51
N THR A 192 17.43 15.78 4.30
CA THR A 192 17.66 14.33 4.39
C THR A 192 16.47 13.59 5.01
N PHE A 193 15.80 14.18 6.00
CA PHE A 193 14.53 13.65 6.53
C PHE A 193 13.47 13.53 5.42
N PHE A 194 13.28 14.59 4.63
CA PHE A 194 12.31 14.57 3.52
C PHE A 194 12.71 13.61 2.41
N GLN A 195 14.00 13.46 2.10
CA GLN A 195 14.46 12.45 1.13
C GLN A 195 14.06 11.04 1.57
N GLY A 196 14.31 10.69 2.83
CA GLY A 196 13.92 9.41 3.39
C GLY A 196 12.40 9.18 3.32
N LYS A 197 11.60 10.19 3.69
CA LYS A 197 10.14 10.08 3.62
C LYS A 197 9.63 9.95 2.19
N THR A 198 10.13 10.74 1.25
CA THR A 198 9.74 10.65 -0.15
C THR A 198 10.10 9.28 -0.75
N ALA A 199 11.26 8.70 -0.39
CA ALA A 199 11.63 7.34 -0.78
C ALA A 199 10.70 6.27 -0.20
N GLU A 200 10.34 6.36 1.08
CA GLU A 200 9.36 5.45 1.70
C GLU A 200 8.02 5.46 0.95
N TYR A 201 7.48 6.65 0.62
CA TYR A 201 6.22 6.76 -0.13
C TYR A 201 6.35 6.26 -1.57
N GLN A 202 7.49 6.50 -2.22
CA GLN A 202 7.73 6.01 -3.58
C GLN A 202 7.63 4.48 -3.65
N THR A 203 8.23 3.76 -2.69
CA THR A 203 8.11 2.30 -2.62
C THR A 203 6.64 1.87 -2.47
N VAL A 204 5.90 2.50 -1.56
CA VAL A 204 4.47 2.22 -1.36
C VAL A 204 3.70 2.44 -2.66
N LEU A 205 3.91 3.56 -3.33
CA LEU A 205 3.22 3.92 -4.57
C LEU A 205 3.53 2.94 -5.70
N LEU A 206 4.79 2.53 -5.88
CA LEU A 206 5.19 1.53 -6.87
C LEU A 206 4.51 0.18 -6.64
N THR A 207 4.36 -0.24 -5.38
CA THR A 207 3.60 -1.47 -5.08
C THR A 207 2.14 -1.34 -5.49
N HIS A 208 1.49 -0.21 -5.20
CA HIS A 208 0.08 -0.02 -5.56
C HIS A 208 -0.11 0.17 -7.06
N GLN A 209 0.87 0.76 -7.75
CA GLN A 209 0.90 0.83 -9.21
C GLN A 209 0.89 -0.58 -9.81
N HIS A 210 1.78 -1.46 -9.36
CA HIS A 210 1.85 -2.84 -9.83
C HIS A 210 0.56 -3.61 -9.56
N LEU A 211 -0.03 -3.45 -8.37
CA LEU A 211 -1.31 -4.09 -8.04
C LEU A 211 -2.45 -3.67 -8.98
N LEU A 212 -2.53 -2.37 -9.30
CA LEU A 212 -3.54 -1.86 -10.22
C LEU A 212 -3.31 -2.33 -11.66
N GLU A 213 -2.06 -2.40 -12.11
CA GLU A 213 -1.70 -3.00 -13.41
C GLU A 213 -2.15 -4.46 -13.48
N CYS A 214 -1.88 -5.26 -12.44
CA CYS A 214 -2.36 -6.64 -12.37
C CYS A 214 -3.90 -6.73 -12.37
N MET A 215 -4.61 -5.80 -11.72
CA MET A 215 -6.07 -5.78 -11.73
C MET A 215 -6.64 -5.44 -13.10
N ARG A 216 -6.00 -4.52 -13.84
CA ARG A 216 -6.42 -4.13 -15.19
C ARG A 216 -6.17 -5.23 -16.21
N ASP A 217 -5.04 -5.93 -16.09
CA ASP A 217 -4.62 -6.94 -17.06
C ASP A 217 -5.20 -8.34 -16.74
N SER A 218 -5.86 -8.48 -15.58
CA SER A 218 -6.53 -9.70 -15.16
C SER A 218 -7.84 -9.91 -15.92
N ARG A 219 -8.07 -11.13 -16.42
CA ARG A 219 -9.38 -11.57 -16.96
C ARG A 219 -10.43 -11.82 -15.88
N GLN A 220 -10.14 -11.51 -14.61
CA GLN A 220 -10.98 -11.84 -13.47
C GLN A 220 -11.77 -10.63 -12.99
N VAL A 221 -12.87 -10.36 -13.71
CA VAL A 221 -13.84 -9.29 -13.48
C VAL A 221 -14.27 -9.17 -12.01
N VAL A 222 -14.47 -10.31 -11.35
CA VAL A 222 -14.89 -10.40 -9.94
C VAL A 222 -13.87 -9.75 -9.00
N ALA A 223 -12.57 -9.90 -9.25
CA ALA A 223 -11.55 -9.28 -8.41
C ALA A 223 -11.52 -7.76 -8.58
N THR A 224 -11.66 -7.27 -9.81
CA THR A 224 -11.74 -5.83 -10.10
C THR A 224 -12.95 -5.21 -9.39
N ILE A 225 -14.12 -5.86 -9.46
CA ILE A 225 -15.34 -5.40 -8.79
C ILE A 225 -15.20 -5.41 -7.26
N LEU A 226 -14.65 -6.48 -6.66
CA LEU A 226 -14.51 -6.61 -5.21
C LEU A 226 -13.46 -5.64 -4.65
N MET A 227 -12.37 -5.43 -5.38
CA MET A 227 -11.23 -4.66 -4.89
C MET A 227 -11.37 -3.16 -5.17
N ARG A 228 -12.32 -2.72 -6.00
CA ARG A 228 -12.50 -1.29 -6.35
C ARG A 228 -12.62 -0.39 -5.11
N LYS A 229 -13.54 -0.71 -4.19
CA LYS A 229 -13.80 0.12 -2.99
C LYS A 229 -12.63 0.09 -2.00
N PRO A 230 -12.07 -1.08 -1.62
CA PRO A 230 -10.87 -1.13 -0.79
C PRO A 230 -9.71 -0.35 -1.39
N MET A 231 -9.49 -0.46 -2.71
CA MET A 231 -8.35 0.18 -3.37
C MET A 231 -8.55 1.69 -3.51
N GLN A 232 -9.78 2.14 -3.71
CA GLN A 232 -10.14 3.55 -3.68
C GLN A 232 -9.88 4.19 -2.31
N GLU A 233 -10.34 3.60 -1.22
CA GLU A 233 -10.08 4.13 0.13
C GLU A 233 -8.60 4.08 0.50
N ARG A 234 -7.89 3.04 0.04
CA ARG A 234 -6.45 2.92 0.22
C ARG A 234 -5.70 4.05 -0.49
N ILE A 235 -5.98 4.28 -1.76
CA ILE A 235 -5.30 5.32 -2.56
C ILE A 235 -5.65 6.71 -2.04
N LYS A 236 -6.89 6.94 -1.62
CA LYS A 236 -7.30 8.18 -0.94
C LYS A 236 -6.49 8.43 0.34
N THR A 237 -6.26 7.38 1.14
CA THR A 237 -5.42 7.47 2.34
C THR A 237 -3.99 7.83 2.00
N ILE A 238 -3.39 7.14 1.00
CA ILE A 238 -2.02 7.42 0.53
C ILE A 238 -1.91 8.86 0.01
N MET A 239 -2.87 9.30 -0.80
CA MET A 239 -2.92 10.67 -1.33
C MET A 239 -2.97 11.71 -0.21
N THR A 240 -3.80 11.49 0.81
CA THR A 240 -3.89 12.38 1.97
C THR A 240 -2.55 12.46 2.71
N GLN A 241 -1.82 11.34 2.81
CA GLN A 241 -0.51 11.30 3.44
C GLN A 241 0.55 12.05 2.61
N CYS A 242 0.58 11.85 1.29
CA CYS A 242 1.45 12.60 0.37
C CYS A 242 1.20 14.11 0.45
N GLN A 243 -0.06 14.54 0.50
CA GLN A 243 -0.44 15.96 0.66
C GLN A 243 0.07 16.55 1.98
N ARG A 244 -0.06 15.81 3.09
CA ARG A 244 0.49 16.26 4.38
C ARG A 244 2.01 16.39 4.34
N LEU A 245 2.71 15.44 3.70
CA LEU A 245 4.16 15.51 3.53
C LEU A 245 4.55 16.75 2.72
N HIS A 246 3.86 17.00 1.59
CA HIS A 246 4.09 18.18 0.76
C HIS A 246 3.89 19.50 1.53
N LEU A 247 2.80 19.61 2.31
CA LEU A 247 2.54 20.79 3.15
C LEU A 247 3.61 20.98 4.24
N SER A 248 4.03 19.89 4.89
CA SER A 248 5.09 19.92 5.89
C SER A 248 6.43 20.37 5.29
N HIS A 249 6.75 19.90 4.08
CA HIS A 249 7.93 20.33 3.34
C HIS A 249 7.86 21.83 3.04
N SER A 250 6.75 22.30 2.46
CA SER A 250 6.54 23.71 2.10
C SER A 250 6.69 24.65 3.29
N ARG A 251 6.09 24.31 4.45
CA ARG A 251 6.22 25.09 5.69
C ARG A 251 7.67 25.13 6.18
N GLY A 252 8.34 23.97 6.26
CA GLY A 252 9.72 23.93 6.71
C GLY A 252 10.69 24.68 5.79
N CYS A 253 10.46 24.68 4.47
CA CYS A 253 11.20 25.52 3.54
C CYS A 253 11.00 27.02 3.81
N GLN A 254 9.78 27.45 4.13
CA GLN A 254 9.50 28.85 4.49
C GLN A 254 10.23 29.26 5.78
N ASP A 255 10.19 28.42 6.82
CA ASP A 255 10.85 28.67 8.10
C ASP A 255 12.37 28.74 7.96
N LEU A 256 12.96 27.82 7.20
CA LEU A 256 14.39 27.83 6.89
C LEU A 256 14.76 29.07 6.08
N ARG A 257 13.97 29.42 5.05
CA ARG A 257 14.22 30.62 4.24
C ARG A 257 14.22 31.89 5.07
N LEU A 258 13.26 32.06 5.97
CA LEU A 258 13.22 33.21 6.89
C LEU A 258 14.46 33.24 7.80
N SER A 259 14.85 32.07 8.33
CA SER A 259 16.06 31.94 9.15
C SER A 259 17.33 32.34 8.40
N TRP A 260 17.44 31.96 7.11
CA TRP A 260 18.55 32.35 6.24
C TRP A 260 18.56 33.86 5.97
N ILE A 261 17.40 34.47 5.68
CA ILE A 261 17.29 35.92 5.45
C ILE A 261 17.73 36.72 6.69
N ILE A 262 17.29 36.32 7.88
CA ILE A 262 17.62 37.00 9.13
C ILE A 262 19.12 36.94 9.41
N LYS A 263 19.76 35.78 9.18
CA LYS A 263 21.19 35.58 9.47
C LYS A 263 22.14 36.18 8.43
N PHE A 264 21.67 36.50 7.23
CA PHE A 264 22.47 37.22 6.23
C PHE A 264 22.32 38.73 6.29
N LYS A 265 21.31 39.25 7.01
CA LYS A 265 21.09 40.69 7.22
C LYS A 265 21.79 41.27 8.46
N ASN A 266 22.31 40.42 9.35
CA ASN A 266 23.02 40.77 10.58
C ASN A 266 24.39 40.12 10.61
#